data_AF-A0AAV9IA53-F1
#
_entry.id   AF-A0AAV9IA53-F1
#
_cell.length_a   1.000
_cell.length_b   1.000
_cell.length_c   1.000
_cell.angle_alpha   90.00
_cell.angle_beta   90.00
_cell.angle_gamma   90.00
#
_symmetry.space_group_name_H-M   'P 1'
#
loop_
_entity.id
_entity.type
_entity.pdbx_description
1 polymer ?
#
loop_
_entity_poly.entity_id
_entity_poly.type
_entity_poly.pdbx_seq_one_letter_code
_entity_poly.pdbx_strand_id
1 'polypeptide(L)'
;MPKTGVRKRRGNKFRSTFNRRKGSKKRRPEKTQEQLDAEMMLYQAEKEGRDKEQVKLEIEKMKREREKSKLDEEMDEYFKKR
;
A
#
# COMPACT_ATOMS: atom_id res chain seq x y z
N MET A 1 56.25 23.94 -48.46
CA MET A 1 55.42 24.51 -47.37
C MET A 1 54.03 24.85 -47.91
N PRO A 2 53.00 24.04 -47.61
CA PRO A 2 51.70 24.61 -47.30
C PRO A 2 51.10 24.05 -45.99
N LYS A 3 50.25 24.89 -45.39
CA LYS A 3 49.84 24.93 -43.99
C LYS A 3 48.77 23.89 -43.64
N THR A 4 48.85 23.36 -42.43
CA THR A 4 47.88 22.47 -41.77
C THR A 4 46.52 23.16 -41.60
N GLY A 5 45.47 22.54 -42.14
CA GLY A 5 44.08 23.00 -42.00
C GLY A 5 43.16 21.86 -41.58
N VAL A 6 43.40 21.26 -40.41
CA VAL A 6 42.50 20.21 -39.88
C VAL A 6 41.25 20.87 -39.31
N ARG A 7 40.20 20.83 -40.11
CA ARG A 7 38.82 21.27 -39.88
C ARG A 7 38.25 20.60 -38.61
N LYS A 8 38.27 21.28 -37.45
CA LYS A 8 37.58 20.82 -36.23
C LYS A 8 36.07 20.82 -36.47
N ARG A 9 35.51 19.63 -36.68
CA ARG A 9 34.07 19.41 -36.84
C ARG A 9 33.37 19.71 -35.52
N ARG A 10 32.27 20.45 -35.64
CA ARG A 10 31.36 20.92 -34.60
C ARG A 10 31.07 19.82 -33.57
N GLY A 11 31.33 20.11 -32.30
CA GLY A 11 30.91 19.29 -31.17
C GLY A 11 29.39 19.19 -31.15
N ASN A 12 28.89 18.09 -31.70
CA ASN A 12 27.48 17.79 -31.81
C ASN A 12 26.96 17.46 -30.41
N LYS A 13 26.44 18.46 -29.70
CA LYS A 13 25.73 18.30 -28.41
C LYS A 13 24.40 17.58 -28.69
N PHE A 14 24.45 16.27 -28.96
CA PHE A 14 23.28 15.41 -28.84
C PHE A 14 22.93 15.27 -27.36
N ARG A 15 22.27 16.31 -26.82
CA ARG A 15 21.60 16.25 -25.53
C ARG A 15 20.30 15.50 -25.78
N SER A 16 20.38 14.17 -25.82
CA SER A 16 19.20 13.33 -25.91
C SER A 16 18.31 13.63 -24.71
N THR A 17 17.21 14.33 -24.96
CA THR A 17 16.10 14.48 -24.04
C THR A 17 15.43 13.12 -23.94
N PHE A 18 16.07 12.22 -23.18
CA PHE A 18 15.50 10.94 -22.80
C PHE A 18 14.33 11.24 -21.84
N ASN A 19 13.18 11.52 -22.45
CA ASN A 19 11.88 11.63 -21.80
C ASN A 19 11.56 10.29 -21.14
N ARG A 20 12.09 10.08 -19.93
CA ARG A 20 11.60 9.05 -19.01
C ARG A 20 10.18 9.45 -18.62
N ARG A 21 9.20 9.10 -19.45
CA ARG A 21 7.84 8.85 -18.98
C ARG A 21 7.94 7.69 -17.99
N LYS A 22 8.29 8.01 -16.74
CA LYS A 22 8.12 7.11 -15.62
C LYS A 22 6.62 6.89 -15.54
N GLY A 23 6.15 5.77 -16.10
CA GLY A 23 4.79 5.30 -15.85
C GLY A 23 4.59 5.37 -14.34
N SER A 24 3.61 6.14 -13.92
CA SER A 24 3.17 6.15 -12.54
C SER A 24 2.74 4.72 -12.24
N LYS A 25 3.65 3.95 -11.61
CA LYS A 25 3.29 2.66 -11.06
C LYS A 25 2.15 2.97 -10.10
N LYS A 26 0.92 2.60 -10.49
CA LYS A 26 -0.25 2.73 -9.63
C LYS A 26 0.13 2.05 -8.32
N ARG A 27 0.34 2.84 -7.26
CA ARG A 27 0.59 2.30 -5.93
C ARG A 27 -0.63 1.45 -5.60
N ARG A 28 -0.41 0.19 -5.22
CA ARG A 28 -1.51 -0.63 -4.70
C ARG A 28 -2.10 0.10 -3.49
N PRO A 29 -3.42 0.09 -3.31
CA PRO A 29 -4.02 0.67 -2.11
C PRO A 29 -3.36 0.02 -0.89
N GLU A 30 -2.90 0.85 0.04
CA GLU A 30 -2.36 0.39 1.31
C GLU A 30 -3.50 -0.29 2.08
N LYS A 31 -3.23 -1.49 2.60
CA LYS A 31 -4.21 -2.22 3.41
C LYS A 31 -4.32 -1.55 4.77
N THR A 32 -5.52 -1.54 5.33
CA THR A 32 -5.73 -1.11 6.72
C THR A 32 -5.10 -2.12 7.68
N GLN A 33 -4.75 -1.69 8.90
CA GLN A 33 -4.19 -2.61 9.92
C GLN A 33 -5.12 -3.81 10.17
N GLU A 34 -6.43 -3.57 10.25
CA GLU A 34 -7.42 -4.63 10.45
C GLU A 34 -7.46 -5.66 9.33
N GLN A 35 -7.20 -5.25 8.08
CA GLN A 35 -7.09 -6.17 6.94
C GLN A 35 -5.82 -7.01 7.03
N LEU A 36 -4.70 -6.43 7.46
CA LEU A 36 -3.46 -7.16 7.67
C LEU A 36 -3.60 -8.18 8.81
N ASP A 37 -4.23 -7.80 9.91
CA ASP A 37 -4.48 -8.69 11.05
C ASP A 37 -5.38 -9.87 10.66
N ALA A 38 -6.45 -9.62 9.89
CA ALA A 38 -7.32 -10.67 9.37
C ALA A 38 -6.58 -11.63 8.42
N GLU A 39 -5.71 -11.11 7.56
CA GLU A 39 -4.88 -11.92 6.68
C GLU A 39 -3.88 -12.79 7.44
N MET A 40 -3.25 -12.26 8.50
CA MET A 40 -2.37 -13.05 9.36
C MET A 40 -3.11 -14.18 10.06
N MET A 41 -4.31 -13.93 10.59
CA MET A 41 -5.13 -14.98 11.23
C MET A 41 -5.50 -16.09 10.25
N LEU A 42 -5.91 -15.74 9.03
CA LEU A 42 -6.22 -16.73 7.99
C LEU A 42 -4.98 -17.54 7.58
N TYR A 43 -3.82 -16.89 7.48
CA TYR A 43 -2.56 -17.56 7.17
C TYR A 43 -2.14 -18.53 8.28
N GLN A 44 -2.28 -18.12 9.54
CA GLN A 44 -1.98 -18.98 10.69
C GLN A 44 -2.94 -20.17 10.78
N ALA A 45 -4.24 -19.93 10.56
CA ALA A 45 -5.24 -21.00 10.51
C ALA A 45 -4.94 -22.03 9.43
N GLU A 46 -4.53 -21.59 8.24
CA GLU A 46 -4.12 -22.47 7.15
C GLU A 46 -2.88 -23.30 7.50
N LYS A 47 -1.90 -22.70 8.19
CA LYS A 47 -0.71 -23.39 8.73
C LYS A 47 -1.07 -24.45 9.77
N GLU A 48 -2.04 -24.16 10.61
CA GLU A 48 -2.51 -25.04 11.70
C GLU A 48 -3.54 -26.09 11.21
N GLY A 49 -3.92 -26.08 9.93
CA GLY A 49 -4.92 -26.98 9.37
C GLY A 49 -6.34 -26.73 9.91
N ARG A 50 -6.61 -25.52 10.41
CA ARG A 50 -7.93 -25.11 10.91
C ARG A 50 -8.84 -24.76 9.75
N ASP A 51 -10.14 -24.96 9.95
CA ASP A 51 -11.14 -24.66 8.94
C ASP A 51 -11.19 -23.14 8.68
N LYS A 52 -10.94 -22.75 7.43
CA LYS A 52 -10.95 -21.36 6.99
C LYS A 52 -12.31 -20.71 7.17
N GLU A 53 -13.41 -21.46 7.09
CA GLU A 53 -14.76 -20.92 7.29
C GLU A 53 -15.01 -20.54 8.75
N GLN A 54 -14.58 -21.40 9.68
CA GLN A 54 -14.68 -21.12 11.12
C GLN A 54 -13.86 -19.89 11.50
N VAL A 55 -12.65 -19.76 10.97
CA VAL A 55 -11.78 -18.61 11.26
C VAL A 55 -12.36 -17.31 10.69
N LYS A 56 -13.00 -17.35 9.53
CA LYS A 56 -13.72 -16.18 8.98
C LYS A 56 -14.86 -15.75 9.88
N LEU A 57 -15.65 -16.69 10.41
CA LEU A 57 -16.73 -16.40 11.36
C LEU A 57 -16.20 -15.80 12.65
N GLU A 58 -15.06 -16.29 13.16
CA GLU A 58 -14.38 -15.71 14.33
C GLU A 58 -13.92 -14.28 14.08
N ILE A 59 -13.29 -14.01 12.93
CA ILE A 59 -12.86 -12.66 12.53
C ILE A 59 -14.07 -11.73 12.44
N GLU A 60 -15.18 -12.19 11.86
CA GLU A 60 -16.40 -11.39 11.75
C GLU A 60 -17.02 -11.09 13.11
N LYS A 61 -17.05 -12.08 14.01
CA LYS A 61 -17.52 -11.89 15.39
C LYS A 61 -16.67 -10.86 16.14
N MET A 62 -15.35 -10.95 16.04
CA MET A 62 -14.44 -9.97 16.64
C MET A 62 -14.64 -8.55 16.08
N LYS A 63 -14.91 -8.42 14.78
CA LYS A 63 -15.23 -7.10 14.19
C LYS A 63 -16.50 -6.51 14.79
N ARG A 64 -17.57 -7.30 14.88
CA ARG A 64 -18.84 -6.85 15.48
C ARG A 64 -18.69 -6.48 16.95
N GLU A 65 -17.92 -7.25 17.72
CA GLU A 65 -17.65 -6.93 19.13
C GLU A 65 -16.88 -5.60 19.26
N ARG A 66 -15.86 -5.37 18.44
CA ARG A 66 -15.13 -4.09 18.41
C ARG A 66 -16.01 -2.91 18.02
N GLU A 67 -16.86 -3.08 17.00
CA GLU A 67 -17.82 -2.04 16.59
C GLU A 67 -18.82 -1.73 17.70
N LYS A 68 -19.33 -2.77 18.38
CA LYS A 68 -20.23 -2.59 19.51
C LYS A 68 -19.55 -1.84 20.67
N SER A 69 -18.33 -2.22 21.04
CA SER A 69 -17.59 -1.52 22.10
C SER A 69 -17.31 -0.06 21.76
N LYS A 70 -16.96 0.24 20.51
CA LYS A 70 -16.79 1.63 20.05
C LYS A 70 -18.08 2.43 20.16
N LEU A 71 -19.22 1.85 19.77
CA LEU A 71 -20.52 2.51 19.90
C LEU A 71 -20.90 2.73 21.36
N ASP A 72 -20.68 1.75 22.24
CA ASP A 72 -20.96 1.89 23.68
C ASP A 72 -20.10 3.01 24.29
N GLU A 73 -18.82 3.10 23.94
CA GLU A 73 -17.91 4.18 24.37
C GLU A 73 -18.35 5.56 23.83
N GLU A 74 -18.74 5.65 22.55
CA GLU A 74 -19.25 6.88 21.94
C GLU A 74 -20.54 7.36 22.62
N MET A 75 -21.44 6.44 22.96
CA MET A 75 -22.68 6.76 23.68
C MET A 75 -22.40 7.22 25.11
N ASP A 76 -21.48 6.56 25.82
CA ASP A 76 -21.04 6.97 27.16
C ASP A 76 -20.44 8.38 27.16
N GLU A 77 -19.61 8.71 26.16
CA GLU A 77 -19.08 10.06 25.98
C GLU A 77 -20.18 11.09 25.68
N TYR A 78 -21.14 10.73 24.83
CA TYR A 78 -22.25 11.60 24.46
C TYR A 78 -23.11 11.93 25.70
N PHE A 79 -23.42 10.94 26.53
CA PHE A 79 -24.19 11.16 27.75
C PHE A 79 -23.40 11.86 28.85
N LYS A 80 -22.08 11.70 28.94
CA LYS A 80 -21.23 12.44 29.90
C LYS A 80 -21.09 13.93 29.59
N LYS A 81 -21.24 14.33 28.32
CA LYS A 81 -21.12 15.73 27.86
C LYS A 81 -22.43 16.53 27.98
N ARG A 82 -23.53 15.91 28.39
CA ARG A 82 -24.86 16.53 28.52
C ARG A 82 -25.25 16.69 29.98
#